data_AF-A0A449CXT6-F1
#
_entry.id   AF-A0A449CXT6-F1
#
_cell.length_a   1.000
_cell.length_b   1.000
_cell.length_c   1.000
_cell.angle_alpha   90.00
_cell.angle_beta   90.00
_cell.angle_gamma   90.00
#
_symmetry.space_group_name_H-M   'P 1'
#
loop_
_entity.id
_entity.type
_entity.pdbx_description
1 polymer ?
#
loop_
_entity_poly.entity_id
_entity_poly.type
_entity_poly.pdbx_seq_one_letter_code
_entity_poly.pdbx_strand_id
1 'polypeptide(L)'
;MRAAFDDYRATHEDVAVDEEDFRAQRKLTMPVLALWGAGGLAANTDIATVWESYTENVDGRAIPDCGHFIPEEAPETLVSELREFWSQSR
;
A
#
# COMPACT_ATOMS: atom_id res chain seq x y z
N MET A 1 1.44 -23.96 1.59
CA MET A 1 1.74 -22.51 1.63
C MET A 1 1.73 -22.07 3.09
N ARG A 2 2.89 -22.00 3.78
CA ARG A 2 2.94 -21.56 5.19
C ARG A 2 2.80 -20.05 5.32
N ALA A 3 3.63 -19.29 4.60
CA ALA A 3 3.66 -17.83 4.66
C ALA A 3 2.27 -17.19 4.48
N ALA A 4 1.53 -17.56 3.42
CA ALA A 4 0.19 -17.02 3.19
C ALA A 4 -0.81 -17.37 4.32
N PHE A 5 -0.72 -18.56 4.93
CA PHE A 5 -1.61 -18.93 6.03
C PHE A 5 -1.24 -18.28 7.36
N ASP A 6 0.04 -17.93 7.55
CA ASP A 6 0.48 -17.18 8.71
C ASP A 6 -0.07 -15.75 8.69
N ASP A 7 -0.12 -15.11 7.52
CA ASP A 7 -0.74 -13.79 7.31
C ASP A 7 -2.24 -13.79 7.68
N TYR A 8 -3.02 -14.75 7.17
CA TYR A 8 -4.43 -14.91 7.56
C TYR A 8 -4.64 -15.22 9.05
N ARG A 9 -3.69 -15.90 9.68
CA ARG A 9 -3.77 -16.23 11.11
C ARG A 9 -3.48 -15.02 11.99
N ALA A 10 -2.62 -14.12 11.54
CA ALA A 10 -2.25 -12.90 12.24
C ALA A 10 -3.28 -11.78 12.10
N THR A 11 -4.20 -11.84 11.11
CA THR A 11 -5.14 -10.76 10.78
C THR A 11 -5.83 -10.10 11.97
N HIS A 12 -6.33 -10.88 12.95
CA HIS A 12 -7.01 -10.31 14.11
C HIS A 12 -6.08 -9.58 15.07
N GLU A 13 -4.85 -10.06 15.21
CA GLU A 13 -3.82 -9.44 16.05
C GLU A 13 -3.30 -8.17 15.39
N ASP A 14 -3.03 -8.21 14.07
CA ASP A 14 -2.56 -7.05 13.29
C ASP A 14 -3.58 -5.91 13.31
N VAL A 15 -4.87 -6.21 13.07
CA VAL A 15 -5.94 -5.20 13.14
C VAL A 15 -6.00 -4.53 14.51
N ALA A 16 -5.82 -5.27 15.61
CA ALA A 16 -5.85 -4.69 16.94
C ALA A 16 -4.69 -3.72 17.19
N VAL A 17 -3.50 -4.05 16.67
CA VAL A 17 -2.31 -3.18 16.74
C VAL A 17 -2.47 -1.94 15.87
N ASP A 18 -2.93 -2.12 14.63
CA ASP A 18 -3.17 -1.02 13.69
C ASP A 18 -4.23 -0.04 14.22
N GLU A 19 -5.31 -0.54 14.83
CA GLU A 19 -6.32 0.30 15.47
C GLU A 19 -5.78 1.08 16.66
N GLU A 20 -4.87 0.48 17.44
CA GLU A 20 -4.22 1.17 18.56
C GLU A 20 -3.35 2.33 18.05
N ASP A 21 -2.52 2.07 17.04
CA ASP A 21 -1.68 3.08 16.37
C ASP A 21 -2.53 4.20 15.78
N PHE A 22 -3.60 3.85 15.07
CA PHE A 22 -4.52 4.80 14.46
C PHE A 22 -5.18 5.71 15.50
N ARG A 23 -5.73 5.15 16.59
CA ARG A 23 -6.35 5.94 17.67
C ARG A 23 -5.33 6.81 18.41
N ALA A 24 -4.10 6.34 18.53
CA ALA A 24 -2.99 7.09 19.11
C ALA A 24 -2.38 8.12 18.15
N GLN A 25 -2.87 8.20 16.90
CA GLN A 25 -2.36 9.06 15.84
C GLN A 25 -0.86 8.83 15.56
N ARG A 26 -0.40 7.59 15.71
CA ARG A 26 0.97 7.18 15.37
C ARG A 26 1.03 6.96 13.86
N LYS A 27 1.49 7.99 13.14
CA LYS A 27 1.66 7.93 11.68
C LYS A 27 3.06 7.47 11.30
N LEU A 28 3.17 6.85 10.12
CA LEU A 28 4.44 6.62 9.46
C LEU A 28 5.05 7.98 9.07
N THR A 29 6.29 8.22 9.48
CA THR A 29 6.99 9.51 9.26
C THR A 29 7.98 9.47 8.10
N MET A 30 8.32 8.28 7.62
CA MET A 30 9.11 8.09 6.39
C MET A 30 8.24 8.28 5.14
N PRO A 31 8.83 8.61 3.98
CA PRO A 31 8.11 8.57 2.71
C PRO A 31 7.48 7.20 2.45
N VAL A 32 6.23 7.19 1.99
CA VAL A 32 5.47 5.97 1.65
C VAL A 32 5.00 6.06 0.20
N LEU A 33 5.28 5.02 -0.58
CA LEU A 33 4.72 4.85 -1.92
C LEU A 33 3.53 3.89 -1.85
N ALA A 34 2.34 4.35 -2.24
CA ALA A 34 1.12 3.53 -2.31
C ALA A 34 0.69 3.34 -3.77
N LEU A 35 0.82 2.12 -4.29
CA LEU A 35 0.40 1.75 -5.65
C LEU A 35 -0.75 0.75 -5.59
N TRP A 36 -1.77 0.97 -6.42
CA TRP A 36 -2.87 0.03 -6.61
C TRP A 36 -3.26 -0.04 -8.08
N GLY A 37 -3.85 -1.15 -8.53
CA GLY A 37 -4.43 -1.21 -9.87
C GLY A 37 -5.68 -0.35 -9.98
N ALA A 38 -5.84 0.38 -11.10
CA ALA A 38 -7.06 1.13 -11.39
C ALA A 38 -8.27 0.20 -11.62
N GLY A 39 -8.03 -1.06 -11.95
CA GLY A 39 -9.01 -2.14 -11.97
C GLY A 39 -8.93 -3.05 -10.75
N GLY A 40 -9.98 -3.83 -10.50
CA GLY A 40 -9.99 -4.86 -9.44
C GLY A 40 -10.51 -4.37 -8.10
N LEU A 41 -10.06 -5.01 -7.01
CA LEU A 41 -10.64 -4.87 -5.66
C LEU A 41 -10.58 -3.44 -5.11
N ALA A 42 -9.53 -2.68 -5.47
CA ALA A 42 -9.31 -1.33 -4.99
C ALA A 42 -10.00 -0.24 -5.83
N ALA A 43 -10.57 -0.58 -7.00
CA ALA A 43 -11.03 0.40 -7.99
C ALA A 43 -12.11 1.37 -7.49
N ASN A 44 -12.92 0.96 -6.51
CA ASN A 44 -13.99 1.78 -5.93
C ASN A 44 -13.63 2.42 -4.59
N THR A 45 -12.37 2.33 -4.17
CA THR A 45 -11.89 2.90 -2.91
C THR A 45 -10.96 4.06 -3.22
N ASP A 46 -11.12 5.16 -2.48
CA ASP A 46 -10.14 6.24 -2.50
C ASP A 46 -8.92 5.84 -1.65
N ILE A 47 -8.05 5.02 -2.24
CA ILE A 47 -6.87 4.47 -1.58
C ILE A 47 -5.93 5.58 -1.11
N ALA A 48 -5.78 6.66 -1.88
CA ALA A 48 -4.95 7.80 -1.49
C ALA A 48 -5.42 8.40 -0.17
N THR A 49 -6.71 8.74 -0.07
CA THR A 49 -7.31 9.30 1.15
C THR A 49 -7.19 8.35 2.35
N VAL A 50 -7.32 7.03 2.14
CA VAL A 50 -7.09 6.05 3.21
C VAL A 50 -5.67 6.18 3.74
N TRP A 51 -4.66 6.17 2.86
CA TRP A 51 -3.26 6.23 3.26
C TRP A 51 -2.84 7.56 3.91
N GLU A 52 -3.42 8.69 3.50
CA GLU A 52 -3.20 9.99 4.17
C GLU A 52 -3.52 9.97 5.67
N SER A 53 -4.39 9.05 6.10
CA SER A 53 -4.73 8.87 7.52
C SER A 53 -3.65 8.11 8.31
N TYR A 54 -2.77 7.36 7.65
CA TYR A 54 -1.76 6.49 8.27
C TYR A 54 -0.31 6.99 8.12
N THR A 55 -0.04 7.93 7.22
CA THR A 55 1.31 8.48 7.01
C THR A 55 1.30 10.01 6.94
N GLU A 56 2.45 10.61 7.23
CA GLU A 56 2.70 12.04 7.06
C GLU A 56 3.12 12.41 5.63
N ASN A 57 3.62 11.44 4.86
CA ASN A 57 4.13 11.65 3.51
C ASN A 57 3.81 10.44 2.63
N VAL A 58 2.70 10.52 1.90
CA VAL A 58 2.31 9.53 0.90
C VAL A 58 2.48 10.08 -0.50
N ASP A 59 3.10 9.27 -1.36
CA ASP A 59 2.99 9.39 -2.80
C ASP A 59 2.10 8.25 -3.30
N GLY A 60 0.86 8.56 -3.65
CA GLY A 60 -0.18 7.56 -3.94
C GLY A 60 -0.73 7.69 -5.35
N ARG A 61 -0.74 6.60 -6.13
CA ARG A 61 -1.38 6.58 -7.46
C ARG A 61 -1.85 5.20 -7.91
N ALA A 62 -2.89 5.22 -8.74
CA ALA A 62 -3.38 4.03 -9.42
C ALA A 62 -2.54 3.75 -10.69
N ILE A 63 -2.25 2.47 -10.95
CA ILE A 63 -1.66 2.00 -12.21
C ILE A 63 -2.80 1.75 -13.21
N PRO A 64 -2.82 2.45 -14.36
CA PRO A 64 -3.85 2.24 -15.38
C PRO A 64 -3.75 0.84 -15.98
N ASP A 65 -4.89 0.31 -16.45
CA ASP A 65 -5.02 -1.00 -17.09
C ASP A 65 -4.46 -2.18 -16.27
N CYS A 66 -4.40 -2.03 -14.94
CA CYS A 66 -3.89 -3.04 -14.01
C CYS A 66 -4.96 -3.41 -12.97
N GLY A 67 -5.06 -4.71 -12.68
CA GLY A 67 -5.88 -5.29 -11.63
C GLY A 67 -5.18 -5.38 -10.27
N HIS A 68 -5.49 -6.43 -9.52
CA HIS A 68 -5.01 -6.61 -8.14
C HIS A 68 -3.54 -7.02 -8.06
N PHE A 69 -3.03 -7.75 -9.05
CA PHE A 69 -1.73 -8.39 -9.00
C PHE A 69 -0.71 -7.59 -9.81
N ILE A 70 -0.37 -6.39 -9.32
CA ILE A 70 0.56 -5.45 -10.00
C ILE A 70 1.88 -6.11 -10.44
N PRO A 71 2.57 -6.94 -9.62
CA PRO A 71 3.82 -7.58 -10.05
C PRO A 71 3.66 -8.49 -11.27
N GLU A 72 2.50 -9.11 -11.44
CA GLU A 72 2.19 -10.01 -12.55
C GLU A 72 1.60 -9.27 -13.76
N GLU A 73 0.80 -8.23 -13.53
CA GLU A 73 0.03 -7.52 -14.56
C GLU A 73 0.79 -6.34 -15.18
N ALA A 74 1.60 -5.64 -14.39
CA ALA A 74 2.37 -4.46 -14.83
C ALA A 74 3.79 -4.43 -14.22
N PRO A 75 4.63 -5.47 -14.41
CA PRO A 75 5.94 -5.58 -13.76
C PRO A 75 6.89 -4.44 -14.11
N GLU A 76 6.93 -4.01 -15.38
CA GLU A 76 7.82 -2.92 -15.83
C GLU A 76 7.42 -1.59 -15.19
N THR A 77 6.12 -1.31 -15.11
CA THR A 77 5.59 -0.11 -14.45
C THR A 77 5.95 -0.12 -12.97
N LEU A 78 5.73 -1.24 -12.27
CA LEU A 78 6.10 -1.39 -10.87
C LEU A 78 7.58 -1.09 -10.63
N VAL A 79 8.48 -1.66 -11.45
CA VAL A 79 9.92 -1.43 -11.32
C VAL A 79 10.29 0.04 -11.58
N SER A 80 9.65 0.68 -12.56
CA SER A 80 9.86 2.10 -12.86
C SER A 80 9.49 2.98 -11.66
N GLU A 81 8.29 2.77 -11.12
CA GLU A 81 7.76 3.50 -9.96
C GLU A 81 8.66 3.37 -8.72
N LEU A 82 9.10 2.14 -8.42
CA LEU A 82 10.01 1.89 -7.31
C LEU A 82 11.35 2.61 -7.49
N ARG A 83 11.93 2.59 -8.70
CA ARG A 83 13.19 3.28 -8.99
C ARG A 83 13.07 4.78 -8.85
N GLU A 84 11.97 5.35 -9.35
CA GLU A 84 11.70 6.78 -9.23
C GLU A 84 11.58 7.18 -7.76
N PHE A 85 10.75 6.47 -6.99
CA PHE A 85 10.57 6.74 -5.55
C PHE A 85 11.88 6.69 -4.75
N TRP A 86 12.72 5.67 -4.97
CA TRP A 86 14.02 5.57 -4.29
C TRP A 86 15.05 6.61 -4.75
N SER A 87 14.94 7.13 -5.97
CA SER A 87 15.82 8.20 -6.45
C SER A 87 15.55 9.53 -5.76
N GLN A 88 14.32 9.74 -5.31
CA GLN A 88 13.85 10.96 -4.65
C GLN A 88 14.08 10.93 -3.13
N SER A 89 14.09 9.74 -2.52
CA SER A 89 14.13 9.54 -1.07
C SER A 89 15.55 9.59 -0.46
N ARG A 90 16.42 10.46 -0.98
CA ARG A 90 17.85 10.53 -0.59
C ARG A 90 18.12 11.47 0.59
#